data_AF-A0A0M1JCM1-F1
#
_entry.id   AF-A0A0M1JCM1-F1
#
_cell.length_a   1.000
_cell.length_b   1.000
_cell.length_c   1.000
_cell.angle_alpha   90.00
_cell.angle_beta   90.00
_cell.angle_gamma   90.00
#
_symmetry.space_group_name_H-M   'P 1'
#
loop_
_entity.id
_entity.type
_entity.pdbx_description
1 polymer ?
#
loop_
_entity_poly.entity_id
_entity_poly.type
_entity_poly.pdbx_seq_one_letter_code
_entity_poly.pdbx_strand_id
1 'polypeptide(L)'
;SHNYFVPVGRVIWDYADLCDTSVASPISAQWALRKLETRGNKGVNILIFDACREVIEVSLQTKGRGFERKGFTEMHSNGSFIAYAAAPGQSSWGNPQGRNSVYTAQLLQTLKPGQDDLPIPLLFQQLHVPVAEAAKRQYAAAVQDPWENNGLKGNFCFRAPCRSLTGPRISQVDLKKEQQARQQAEAEKRRLAAENAKLQEQVRQAQQAKNDAVLNRLLQAEENAEKRRLAAENAFNEAKIRTQIAKSIRANFGRYSASDPLKVYVMPFMSSDRFTDSEIGRIAWVGAMDGIRDIASFSAGRMKLVYYNSSRKAFENDLQRDSFWRDMRSGSNIKSILKGTVNRKGSNALIYGLYDGDDYGLEITVYFYFKYDYLILKTRDRIKTTWDVVMGLSRNKKAGGRLTYRQKALQRKIHAKMTLAIVSLLRKYMEAREFKAWGIK
;
A
#
# COMPACT_ATOMS: atom_id res chain seq x y z
N SER A 1 -25.99 24.87 -8.49
CA SER A 1 -25.31 24.20 -9.63
C SER A 1 -25.55 25.05 -10.86
N HIS A 2 -24.49 25.31 -11.62
CA HIS A 2 -24.49 26.32 -12.68
C HIS A 2 -23.83 25.74 -13.93
N ASN A 3 -24.23 26.23 -15.11
CA ASN A 3 -23.67 25.83 -16.39
C ASN A 3 -22.75 26.96 -16.86
N TYR A 4 -21.59 26.63 -17.42
CA TYR A 4 -20.56 27.61 -17.77
C TYR A 4 -20.05 27.37 -19.19
N PHE A 5 -19.76 28.46 -19.90
CA PHE A 5 -18.95 28.45 -21.11
C PHE A 5 -17.51 28.76 -20.72
N VAL A 6 -16.60 27.87 -21.10
CA VAL A 6 -15.16 28.02 -20.87
C VAL A 6 -14.52 28.53 -22.16
N PRO A 7 -13.81 29.67 -22.13
CA PRO A 7 -13.06 30.15 -23.29
C PRO A 7 -11.98 29.15 -23.75
N VAL A 8 -11.67 29.17 -25.04
CA VAL A 8 -10.57 28.37 -25.59
C VAL A 8 -9.22 28.76 -25.00
N GLY A 9 -8.27 27.81 -24.93
CA GLY A 9 -6.93 28.03 -24.40
C GLY A 9 -6.85 28.08 -22.86
N ARG A 10 -7.92 27.71 -22.16
CA ARG A 10 -7.93 27.56 -20.70
C ARG A 10 -7.76 26.10 -20.34
N VAL A 11 -6.95 25.85 -19.31
CA VAL A 11 -6.77 24.52 -18.73
C VAL A 11 -7.44 24.54 -17.36
N ILE A 12 -8.39 23.62 -17.15
CA ILE A 12 -9.15 23.50 -15.91
C ILE A 12 -8.91 22.10 -15.38
N TRP A 13 -8.23 22.00 -14.24
CA TRP A 13 -7.93 20.72 -13.60
C TRP A 13 -8.96 20.36 -12.53
N ASP A 14 -9.48 21.37 -11.83
CA ASP A 14 -10.43 21.17 -10.76
C ASP A 14 -11.50 22.27 -10.69
N TYR A 15 -12.38 22.17 -9.68
CA TYR A 15 -13.43 23.15 -9.46
C TYR A 15 -12.87 24.51 -8.97
N ALA A 16 -11.71 24.55 -8.32
CA ALA A 16 -11.09 25.79 -7.86
C ALA A 16 -10.58 26.61 -9.06
N ASP A 17 -9.99 25.97 -10.07
CA ASP A 17 -9.61 26.61 -11.33
C ASP A 17 -10.81 27.24 -12.05
N LEU A 18 -11.98 26.58 -11.99
CA LEU A 18 -13.23 27.13 -12.55
C LEU A 18 -13.71 28.37 -11.77
N CYS A 19 -13.46 28.42 -10.46
CA CYS A 19 -13.83 29.56 -9.61
C CYS A 19 -12.84 30.74 -9.71
N ASP A 20 -11.60 30.48 -10.14
CA ASP A 20 -10.61 31.53 -10.34
C ASP A 20 -10.82 32.23 -11.69
N THR A 21 -11.32 33.47 -11.62
CA THR A 21 -11.60 34.29 -12.80
C THR A 21 -10.33 34.70 -13.56
N SER A 22 -9.15 34.63 -12.93
CA SER A 22 -7.86 34.86 -13.60
C SER A 22 -7.41 33.66 -14.42
N VAL A 23 -7.87 32.45 -14.07
CA VAL A 23 -7.52 31.19 -14.72
C VAL A 23 -8.53 30.80 -15.79
N ALA A 24 -9.79 30.54 -15.42
CA ALA A 24 -10.80 30.02 -16.35
C ALA A 24 -11.68 31.10 -16.98
N SER A 25 -11.91 32.22 -16.29
CA SER A 25 -12.86 33.28 -16.69
C SER A 25 -14.18 32.75 -17.29
N PRO A 26 -14.88 31.82 -16.61
CA PRO A 26 -16.05 31.17 -17.20
C PRO A 26 -17.23 32.13 -17.33
N ILE A 27 -18.01 31.98 -18.40
CA ILE A 27 -19.24 32.75 -18.62
C ILE A 27 -20.42 31.90 -18.16
N SER A 28 -21.22 32.40 -17.20
CA SER A 28 -22.42 31.70 -16.76
C SER A 28 -23.47 31.61 -17.88
N ALA A 29 -23.89 30.40 -18.21
CA ALA A 29 -24.98 30.15 -19.14
C ALA A 29 -26.33 30.65 -18.60
N GLN A 30 -26.54 30.59 -17.28
CA GLN A 30 -27.72 31.20 -16.64
C GLN A 30 -27.71 32.72 -16.77
N TRP A 31 -26.55 33.37 -16.71
CA TRP A 31 -26.44 34.80 -16.99
C TRP A 31 -26.81 35.11 -18.44
N ALA A 32 -26.32 34.33 -19.40
CA ALA A 32 -26.66 34.50 -20.82
C ALA A 32 -28.17 34.32 -21.08
N LEU A 33 -28.80 33.29 -20.49
CA LEU A 33 -30.23 33.06 -20.58
C LEU A 33 -31.03 34.24 -19.99
N ARG A 34 -30.70 34.69 -18.78
CA ARG A 34 -31.37 35.86 -18.17
C ARG A 34 -31.25 37.11 -19.03
N LYS A 35 -30.09 37.33 -19.66
CA LYS A 35 -29.91 38.46 -20.58
C LYS A 35 -30.82 38.38 -21.80
N LEU A 36 -31.04 37.20 -22.35
CA LEU A 36 -31.99 37.00 -23.45
C LEU A 36 -33.44 37.21 -22.99
N GLU A 37 -33.79 36.72 -21.80
CA GLU A 37 -35.11 36.93 -21.19
C GLU A 37 -35.41 38.41 -20.90
N THR A 38 -34.39 39.26 -20.71
CA THR A 38 -34.61 40.72 -20.54
C THR A 38 -35.06 41.46 -21.81
N ARG A 39 -34.97 40.85 -23.00
CA ARG A 39 -35.35 41.50 -24.28
C ARG A 39 -36.88 41.58 -24.52
N GLY A 40 -37.69 41.08 -23.58
CA GLY A 40 -39.16 41.19 -23.60
C GLY A 40 -39.86 40.18 -24.53
N ASN A 41 -41.20 40.18 -24.51
CA ASN A 41 -42.06 39.13 -25.10
C ASN A 41 -42.22 39.17 -26.64
N LYS A 42 -41.34 39.85 -27.38
CA LYS A 42 -41.51 40.06 -28.84
C LYS A 42 -40.93 38.94 -29.71
N GLY A 43 -40.38 37.89 -29.13
CA GLY A 43 -39.78 36.75 -29.84
C GLY A 43 -39.60 35.54 -28.94
N VAL A 44 -38.98 34.49 -29.49
CA VAL A 44 -38.62 33.28 -28.73
C VAL A 44 -37.12 33.25 -28.41
N ASN A 45 -36.78 32.77 -27.22
CA ASN A 45 -35.40 32.52 -26.84
C ASN A 45 -35.08 31.04 -27.05
N ILE A 46 -34.04 30.75 -27.82
CA ILE A 46 -33.59 29.38 -28.11
C ILE A 46 -32.11 29.29 -27.75
N LEU A 47 -31.77 28.41 -26.80
CA LEU A 47 -30.40 28.12 -26.40
C LEU A 47 -30.06 26.67 -26.74
N ILE A 48 -28.99 26.46 -27.50
CA ILE A 48 -28.52 25.12 -27.88
C ILE A 48 -27.09 24.96 -27.38
N PHE A 49 -26.88 23.99 -26.49
CA PHE A 49 -25.59 23.67 -25.90
C PHE A 49 -25.01 22.41 -26.52
N ASP A 50 -24.08 22.58 -27.45
CA ASP A 50 -23.29 21.48 -27.99
C ASP A 50 -21.94 21.36 -27.25
N ALA A 51 -22.02 20.84 -26.03
CA ALA A 51 -20.89 20.69 -25.13
C ALA A 51 -21.12 19.50 -24.19
N CYS A 52 -20.04 18.98 -23.61
CA CYS A 52 -20.12 17.94 -22.59
C CYS A 52 -20.90 18.42 -21.36
N ARG A 53 -21.64 17.48 -20.75
CA ARG A 53 -22.30 17.65 -19.45
C ARG A 53 -21.74 16.65 -18.43
N GLU A 54 -20.46 16.33 -18.55
CA GLU A 54 -19.73 15.52 -17.59
C GLU A 54 -19.58 16.25 -16.26
N VAL A 55 -19.56 15.53 -15.14
CA VAL A 55 -19.22 16.13 -13.85
C VAL A 55 -17.70 16.31 -13.81
N ILE A 56 -17.20 17.49 -13.47
CA ILE A 56 -15.78 17.67 -13.14
C ILE A 56 -15.52 16.85 -11.87
N GLU A 57 -14.94 15.65 -12.02
CA GLU A 57 -14.55 14.81 -10.90
C GLU A 57 -13.36 15.42 -10.18
N VAL A 58 -13.61 15.98 -8.99
CA VAL A 58 -12.52 16.44 -8.14
C VAL A 58 -11.85 15.21 -7.52
N SER A 59 -10.61 14.94 -7.94
CA SER A 59 -9.70 14.01 -7.27
C SER A 59 -9.28 14.59 -5.90
N LEU A 60 -10.16 14.56 -4.91
CA LEU A 60 -9.80 14.80 -3.51
C LEU A 60 -9.65 13.47 -2.78
N GLN A 61 -8.40 13.04 -2.60
CA GLN A 61 -8.02 12.00 -1.62
C GLN A 61 -8.16 12.54 -0.18
N THR A 62 -9.34 12.99 0.23
CA THR A 62 -9.61 13.34 1.63
C THR A 62 -10.81 12.56 2.12
N LYS A 63 -10.51 11.50 2.88
CA LYS A 63 -11.46 10.83 3.76
C LYS A 63 -11.98 11.85 4.78
N GLY A 64 -13.22 12.29 4.62
CA GLY A 64 -13.98 12.91 5.71
C GLY A 64 -14.82 14.12 5.30
N ARG A 65 -16.12 14.01 5.63
CA ARG A 65 -17.17 15.04 5.63
C ARG A 65 -17.82 15.30 4.27
N GLY A 66 -19.14 15.09 4.25
CA GLY A 66 -20.00 15.17 3.07
C GLY A 66 -19.96 16.55 2.43
N PHE A 67 -19.55 16.59 1.17
CA PHE A 67 -19.80 17.69 0.27
C PHE A 67 -20.61 17.14 -0.89
N GLU A 68 -21.75 17.77 -1.15
CA GLU A 68 -22.69 17.35 -2.20
C GLU A 68 -22.00 17.31 -3.56
N ARG A 69 -22.10 16.15 -4.22
CA ARG A 69 -21.71 15.94 -5.62
C ARG A 69 -22.53 16.87 -6.50
N LYS A 70 -21.96 18.01 -6.92
CA LYS A 70 -22.69 19.06 -7.64
C LYS A 70 -21.97 19.45 -8.94
N GLY A 71 -22.28 18.71 -10.02
CA GLY A 71 -22.04 19.11 -11.41
C GLY A 71 -23.35 19.19 -12.21
N PHE A 72 -23.43 20.15 -13.13
CA PHE A 72 -24.45 20.36 -14.19
C PHE A 72 -25.93 20.05 -13.84
N THR A 73 -26.66 21.07 -13.38
CA THR A 73 -28.10 20.98 -13.11
C THR A 73 -28.94 21.59 -14.23
N GLU A 74 -30.16 21.09 -14.35
CA GLU A 74 -31.21 21.60 -15.22
C GLU A 74 -31.41 23.13 -15.05
N MET A 75 -31.51 23.87 -16.16
CA MET A 75 -31.89 25.28 -16.11
C MET A 75 -33.40 25.41 -16.31
N HIS A 76 -34.07 26.09 -15.39
CA HIS A 76 -35.47 26.45 -15.58
C HIS A 76 -35.61 27.51 -16.67
N SER A 77 -36.45 27.22 -17.66
CA SER A 77 -36.77 28.11 -18.77
C SER A 77 -38.12 28.78 -18.55
N ASN A 78 -38.19 30.12 -18.60
CA ASN A 78 -39.46 30.85 -18.58
C ASN A 78 -39.64 31.61 -19.91
N GLY A 79 -40.38 31.03 -20.86
CA GLY A 79 -40.51 31.59 -22.21
C GLY A 79 -39.35 31.24 -23.16
N SER A 80 -38.47 30.32 -22.78
CA SER A 80 -37.27 29.93 -23.52
C SER A 80 -37.29 28.44 -23.86
N PHE A 81 -36.67 28.04 -24.96
CA PHE A 81 -36.36 26.65 -25.29
C PHE A 81 -34.87 26.41 -25.10
N ILE A 82 -34.51 25.38 -24.35
CA ILE A 82 -33.13 25.06 -24.04
C ILE A 82 -32.86 23.62 -24.46
N ALA A 83 -31.90 23.41 -25.36
CA ALA A 83 -31.47 22.09 -25.81
C ALA A 83 -30.01 21.83 -25.42
N TYR A 84 -29.71 20.60 -25.03
CA TYR A 84 -28.39 20.10 -24.71
C TYR A 84 -28.08 18.91 -25.62
N ALA A 85 -26.86 18.86 -26.12
CA ALA A 85 -26.39 17.77 -26.97
C ALA A 85 -26.26 16.42 -26.24
N ALA A 86 -26.26 16.42 -24.91
CA ALA A 86 -26.10 15.26 -24.05
C ALA A 86 -26.94 15.39 -22.76
N ALA A 87 -27.22 14.28 -22.10
CA ALA A 87 -27.91 14.21 -20.82
C ALA A 87 -26.95 14.57 -19.66
N PRO A 88 -27.45 14.86 -18.45
CA PRO A 88 -26.57 15.07 -17.30
C PRO A 88 -25.61 13.89 -17.09
N GLY A 89 -24.32 14.16 -16.92
CA GLY A 89 -23.28 13.13 -16.75
C GLY A 89 -22.74 12.52 -18.04
N GLN A 90 -23.22 12.94 -19.21
CA GLN A 90 -22.78 12.41 -20.51
C GLN A 90 -21.92 13.43 -21.29
N SER A 91 -21.10 12.93 -22.21
CA SER A 91 -20.26 13.74 -23.10
C SER A 91 -20.98 14.08 -24.41
N SER A 92 -20.71 15.26 -24.97
CA SER A 92 -21.04 15.54 -26.38
C SER A 92 -19.83 15.20 -27.23
N TRP A 93 -19.97 14.24 -28.14
CA TRP A 93 -18.85 13.73 -28.91
C TRP A 93 -18.62 14.57 -30.18
N GLY A 94 -17.36 14.95 -30.40
CA GLY A 94 -16.89 15.45 -31.68
C GLY A 94 -16.98 14.36 -32.77
N ASN A 95 -16.75 14.73 -34.03
CA ASN A 95 -16.62 13.77 -35.12
C ASN A 95 -15.20 13.85 -35.70
N PRO A 96 -14.33 12.86 -35.49
CA PRO A 96 -12.95 12.91 -35.97
C PRO A 96 -12.83 12.91 -37.50
N GLN A 97 -13.87 12.45 -38.20
CA GLN A 97 -13.91 12.31 -39.66
C GLN A 97 -14.75 13.38 -40.35
N GLY A 98 -15.31 14.34 -39.60
CA GLY A 98 -16.23 15.33 -40.13
C GLY A 98 -16.03 16.72 -39.55
N ARG A 99 -16.65 17.72 -40.19
CA ARG A 99 -16.56 19.12 -39.75
C ARG A 99 -17.37 19.42 -38.49
N ASN A 100 -18.46 18.67 -38.25
CA ASN A 100 -19.43 18.95 -37.19
C ASN A 100 -19.40 17.84 -36.14
N SER A 101 -19.70 18.16 -34.88
CA SER A 101 -19.96 17.17 -33.82
C SER A 101 -21.08 16.20 -34.23
N VAL A 102 -21.21 15.09 -33.50
CA VAL A 102 -22.31 14.12 -33.72
C VAL A 102 -23.67 14.82 -33.64
N TYR A 103 -23.87 15.67 -32.62
CA TYR A 103 -25.12 16.39 -32.41
C TYR A 103 -25.40 17.40 -33.52
N THR A 104 -24.44 18.28 -33.83
CA THR A 104 -24.61 19.30 -34.86
C THR A 104 -24.80 18.67 -36.24
N ALA A 105 -24.14 17.54 -36.54
CA ALA A 105 -24.34 16.84 -37.80
C ALA A 105 -25.77 16.33 -37.98
N GLN A 106 -26.43 15.86 -36.92
CA GLN A 106 -27.83 15.43 -36.97
C GLN A 106 -28.81 16.61 -36.96
N LEU A 107 -28.52 17.65 -36.18
CA LEU A 107 -29.33 18.88 -36.16
C LEU A 107 -29.43 19.53 -37.54
N LEU A 108 -28.33 19.55 -38.30
CA LEU A 108 -28.36 20.07 -39.66
C LEU A 108 -29.19 19.21 -40.62
N GLN A 109 -29.40 17.92 -40.33
CA GLN A 109 -30.28 17.07 -41.12
C GLN A 109 -31.75 17.38 -40.84
N THR A 110 -32.12 17.60 -39.58
CA THR A 110 -33.50 17.94 -39.18
C THR A 110 -33.90 19.37 -39.55
N LEU A 111 -32.92 20.26 -39.75
CA LEU A 111 -33.15 21.63 -40.24
C LEU A 111 -33.18 21.74 -41.78
N LYS A 112 -33.11 20.62 -42.51
CA LYS A 112 -33.23 20.64 -43.97
C LYS A 112 -34.64 21.12 -44.40
N PRO A 113 -34.78 21.76 -45.57
CA PRO A 113 -36.06 22.22 -46.04
C PRO A 113 -37.12 21.11 -46.08
N GLY A 114 -38.26 21.31 -45.41
CA GLY A 114 -39.38 20.37 -45.36
C GLY A 114 -39.56 19.64 -44.03
N GLN A 115 -38.65 19.84 -43.08
CA GLN A 115 -38.76 19.38 -41.68
C GLN A 115 -38.69 20.53 -40.66
N ASP A 116 -38.26 21.71 -41.10
CA ASP A 116 -38.09 22.95 -40.32
C ASP A 116 -39.40 23.73 -40.10
N ASP A 117 -40.51 23.23 -40.66
CA ASP A 117 -41.88 23.69 -40.42
C ASP A 117 -42.52 23.02 -39.18
N LEU A 118 -41.83 22.09 -38.52
CA LEU A 118 -42.27 21.47 -37.27
C LEU A 118 -42.09 22.40 -36.06
N PRO A 119 -43.00 22.36 -35.07
CA PRO A 119 -42.76 23.01 -33.79
C PRO A 119 -41.44 22.53 -33.17
N ILE A 120 -40.63 23.46 -32.68
CA ILE A 120 -39.28 23.19 -32.16
C ILE A 120 -39.20 21.95 -31.23
N PRO A 121 -40.10 21.76 -30.25
CA PRO A 121 -40.03 20.57 -29.39
C PRO A 121 -40.10 19.24 -30.18
N LEU A 122 -40.92 19.20 -31.22
CA LEU A 122 -41.07 18.02 -32.08
C LEU A 122 -39.88 17.87 -33.04
N LEU A 123 -39.34 18.99 -33.53
CA LEU A 123 -38.12 18.97 -34.34
C LEU A 123 -36.93 18.41 -33.56
N PHE A 124 -36.75 18.84 -32.31
CA PHE A 124 -35.65 18.37 -31.47
C PHE A 124 -35.85 16.94 -30.96
N GLN A 125 -37.10 16.49 -30.75
CA GLN A 125 -37.39 15.10 -30.45
C GLN A 125 -36.85 14.15 -31.54
N GLN A 126 -36.84 14.56 -32.81
CA GLN A 126 -36.29 13.75 -33.91
C GLN A 126 -34.78 13.54 -33.81
N LEU A 127 -34.06 14.30 -32.98
CA LEU A 127 -32.62 14.17 -32.79
C LEU A 127 -32.22 13.01 -31.89
N HIS A 128 -33.11 12.55 -31.00
CA HIS A 128 -32.76 11.63 -29.91
C HIS A 128 -32.15 10.33 -30.44
N VAL A 129 -32.86 9.64 -31.33
CA VAL A 129 -32.41 8.35 -31.88
C VAL A 129 -31.18 8.50 -32.79
N PRO A 130 -31.17 9.40 -33.80
CA PRO A 130 -30.03 9.53 -34.70
C PRO A 130 -28.72 9.92 -33.98
N VAL A 131 -28.79 10.77 -32.95
CA VAL A 131 -27.61 11.17 -32.17
C VAL A 131 -27.06 10.01 -31.36
N ALA A 132 -27.92 9.29 -30.62
CA ALA A 132 -27.50 8.15 -29.81
C ALA A 132 -26.87 7.02 -30.66
N GLU A 133 -27.45 6.74 -31.82
CA GLU A 133 -26.91 5.74 -32.75
C GLU A 133 -25.62 6.18 -33.43
N ALA A 134 -25.50 7.45 -33.80
CA ALA A 134 -24.28 7.98 -34.41
C ALA A 134 -23.11 7.99 -33.40
N ALA A 135 -23.35 8.37 -32.14
CA ALA A 135 -22.33 8.33 -31.09
C ALA A 135 -21.81 6.91 -30.85
N LYS A 136 -22.71 5.93 -30.71
CA LYS A 136 -22.35 4.51 -30.53
C LYS A 136 -21.56 3.91 -31.70
N ARG A 137 -21.86 4.35 -32.94
CA ARG A 137 -21.12 3.90 -34.13
C ARG A 137 -19.70 4.44 -34.17
N GLN A 138 -19.46 5.64 -33.64
CA GLN A 138 -18.16 6.30 -33.71
C GLN A 138 -17.25 5.95 -32.52
N TYR A 139 -17.81 5.71 -31.34
CA TYR A 139 -17.04 5.55 -30.10
C TYR A 139 -17.51 4.33 -29.32
N ALA A 140 -16.58 3.40 -29.07
CA ALA A 140 -16.85 2.22 -28.25
C ALA A 140 -17.23 2.65 -26.82
N ALA A 141 -18.37 2.14 -26.33
CA ALA A 141 -18.98 2.48 -25.03
C ALA A 141 -19.49 3.93 -24.89
N ALA A 142 -19.64 4.71 -25.97
CA ALA A 142 -20.24 6.04 -25.88
C ALA A 142 -21.74 6.00 -25.56
N VAL A 143 -22.15 6.93 -24.69
CA VAL A 143 -23.54 7.25 -24.40
C VAL A 143 -23.71 8.75 -24.60
N GLN A 144 -24.64 9.14 -25.48
CA GLN A 144 -24.99 10.53 -25.76
C GLN A 144 -26.47 10.61 -26.13
N ASP A 145 -27.28 11.06 -25.17
CA ASP A 145 -28.71 11.25 -25.29
C ASP A 145 -29.02 12.76 -25.24
N PRO A 146 -29.56 13.38 -26.30
CA PRO A 146 -30.01 14.77 -26.25
C PRO A 146 -31.01 15.03 -25.12
N TRP A 147 -31.01 16.26 -24.60
CA TRP A 147 -31.88 16.66 -23.50
C TRP A 147 -32.44 18.06 -23.73
N GLU A 148 -33.72 18.29 -23.48
CA GLU A 148 -34.37 19.58 -23.72
C GLU A 148 -35.25 20.03 -22.55
N ASN A 149 -35.30 21.35 -22.34
CA ASN A 149 -36.24 22.01 -21.45
C ASN A 149 -37.07 23.02 -22.27
N ASN A 150 -38.38 22.83 -22.28
CA ASN A 150 -39.29 23.66 -23.05
C ASN A 150 -40.13 24.56 -22.13
N GLY A 151 -39.82 25.85 -22.10
CA GLY A 151 -40.60 26.89 -21.42
C GLY A 151 -41.41 27.77 -22.38
N LEU A 152 -41.52 27.42 -23.66
CA LEU A 152 -42.25 28.22 -24.65
C LEU A 152 -43.76 28.24 -24.34
N LYS A 153 -44.39 29.39 -24.54
CA LYS A 153 -45.84 29.59 -24.30
C LYS A 153 -46.71 29.35 -25.54
N GLY A 154 -46.10 29.02 -26.67
CA GLY A 154 -46.77 28.75 -27.94
C GLY A 154 -45.84 28.02 -28.91
N ASN A 155 -46.38 27.67 -30.08
CA ASN A 155 -45.60 26.99 -31.11
C ASN A 155 -44.68 27.98 -31.84
N PHE A 156 -43.41 27.60 -31.98
CA PHE A 156 -42.46 28.25 -32.87
C PHE A 156 -41.84 27.19 -33.77
N CYS A 157 -41.68 27.55 -35.04
CA CYS A 157 -41.06 26.73 -36.07
C CYS A 157 -40.03 27.62 -36.80
N PHE A 158 -38.92 27.04 -37.24
CA PHE A 158 -37.89 27.82 -37.94
C PHE A 158 -38.39 28.32 -39.30
N ARG A 159 -39.37 27.63 -39.89
CA ARG A 159 -40.14 28.08 -41.06
C ARG A 159 -41.61 28.24 -40.70
N ALA A 160 -42.16 29.42 -40.98
CA ALA A 160 -43.59 29.68 -40.88
C ALA A 160 -44.31 29.38 -42.21
N PRO A 161 -45.60 28.96 -42.19
CA PRO A 161 -46.39 28.62 -41.01
C PRO A 161 -45.98 27.28 -40.38
N CYS A 162 -46.17 27.17 -39.06
CA CYS A 162 -46.00 25.89 -38.39
C CYS A 162 -46.93 24.83 -38.96
N ARG A 163 -46.38 23.66 -39.31
CA ARG A 163 -47.16 22.52 -39.78
C ARG A 163 -48.12 22.07 -38.69
N SER A 164 -49.41 22.04 -39.01
CA SER A 164 -50.42 21.44 -38.15
C SER A 164 -50.26 19.92 -38.18
N LEU A 165 -50.00 19.31 -37.03
CA LEU A 165 -50.03 17.86 -36.87
C LEU A 165 -51.48 17.36 -36.75
N THR A 166 -52.29 17.55 -37.79
CA THR A 166 -53.49 16.71 -37.96
C THR A 166 -53.01 15.36 -38.48
N GLY A 167 -52.61 14.49 -37.54
CA GLY A 167 -52.27 13.11 -37.86
C GLY A 167 -53.50 12.38 -38.43
N PRO A 168 -53.31 11.44 -39.38
CA PRO A 168 -54.40 10.57 -39.81
C PRO A 168 -54.93 9.80 -38.59
N ARG A 169 -56.26 9.73 -38.45
CA ARG A 169 -56.89 8.84 -37.46
C ARG A 169 -56.53 7.42 -37.82
N ILE A 170 -55.61 6.84 -37.05
CA ILE A 170 -55.21 5.44 -37.16
C ILE A 170 -56.46 4.59 -36.95
N SER A 171 -56.71 3.66 -37.89
CA SER A 171 -57.80 2.71 -37.76
C SER A 171 -57.56 1.79 -36.55
N GLN A 172 -58.62 1.33 -35.89
CA GLN A 172 -58.49 0.47 -34.69
C GLN A 172 -57.76 -0.87 -34.96
N VAL A 173 -57.63 -1.27 -36.23
CA VAL A 173 -56.95 -2.50 -36.67
C VAL A 173 -55.42 -2.30 -36.74
N ASP A 174 -54.96 -1.14 -37.19
CA ASP A 174 -53.54 -0.80 -37.26
C ASP A 174 -52.95 -0.57 -35.86
N LEU A 175 -53.74 0.01 -34.95
CA LEU A 175 -53.40 0.17 -33.53
C LEU A 175 -53.11 -1.16 -32.83
N LYS A 176 -53.91 -2.22 -33.10
CA LYS A 176 -53.72 -3.53 -32.46
C LYS A 176 -52.47 -4.25 -32.96
N LYS A 177 -52.20 -4.20 -34.28
CA LYS A 177 -50.98 -4.79 -34.86
C LYS A 177 -49.72 -4.08 -34.36
N GLU A 178 -49.75 -2.76 -34.27
CA GLU A 178 -48.62 -1.98 -33.77
C GLU A 178 -48.39 -2.20 -32.27
N GLN A 179 -49.46 -2.33 -31.48
CA GLN A 179 -49.35 -2.69 -30.05
C GLN A 179 -48.72 -4.08 -29.85
N GLN A 180 -49.10 -5.08 -30.65
CA GLN A 180 -48.47 -6.40 -30.59
C GLN A 180 -47.00 -6.36 -30.99
N ALA A 181 -46.64 -5.64 -32.06
CA ALA A 181 -45.25 -5.49 -32.48
C ALA A 181 -44.40 -4.77 -31.41
N ARG A 182 -44.95 -3.72 -30.77
CA ARG A 182 -44.29 -3.02 -29.65
C ARG A 182 -44.09 -3.94 -28.44
N GLN A 183 -45.09 -4.73 -28.06
CA GLN A 183 -44.99 -5.68 -26.96
C GLN A 183 -43.93 -6.75 -27.23
N GLN A 184 -43.85 -7.26 -28.46
CA GLN A 184 -42.82 -8.23 -28.86
C GLN A 184 -41.41 -7.63 -28.82
N ALA A 185 -41.23 -6.43 -29.39
CA ALA A 185 -39.95 -5.72 -29.37
C ALA A 185 -39.50 -5.39 -27.94
N GLU A 186 -40.43 -5.01 -27.06
CA GLU A 186 -40.13 -4.72 -25.67
C GLU A 186 -39.77 -5.99 -24.88
N ALA A 187 -40.44 -7.12 -25.15
CA ALA A 187 -40.10 -8.41 -24.57
C ALA A 187 -38.70 -8.88 -25.02
N GLU A 188 -38.37 -8.72 -26.30
CA GLU A 188 -37.05 -9.05 -26.84
C GLU A 188 -35.96 -8.16 -26.27
N LYS A 189 -36.20 -6.84 -26.17
CA LYS A 189 -35.28 -5.89 -25.53
C LYS A 189 -35.03 -6.24 -24.05
N ARG A 190 -36.07 -6.62 -23.30
CA ARG A 190 -35.93 -7.08 -21.91
C ARG A 190 -35.11 -8.37 -21.82
N ARG A 191 -35.31 -9.31 -22.74
CA ARG A 191 -34.53 -10.55 -22.82
C ARG A 191 -33.05 -10.26 -23.09
N LEU A 192 -32.74 -9.44 -24.09
CA LEU A 192 -31.36 -9.04 -24.42
C LEU A 192 -30.70 -8.25 -23.29
N ALA A 193 -31.43 -7.37 -22.60
CA ALA A 193 -30.93 -6.65 -21.43
C ALA A 193 -30.58 -7.61 -20.28
N ALA A 194 -31.43 -8.62 -20.02
CA ALA A 194 -31.16 -9.63 -19.01
C ALA A 194 -29.96 -10.52 -19.37
N GLU A 195 -29.79 -10.84 -20.65
CA GLU A 195 -28.63 -11.61 -21.16
C GLU A 195 -27.33 -10.81 -21.04
N ASN A 196 -27.33 -9.54 -21.46
CA ASN A 196 -26.18 -8.65 -21.32
C ASN A 196 -25.79 -8.42 -19.86
N ALA A 197 -26.76 -8.28 -18.95
CA ALA A 197 -26.49 -8.16 -17.52
C ALA A 197 -25.81 -9.41 -16.95
N LYS A 198 -26.24 -10.61 -17.37
CA LYS A 198 -25.57 -11.87 -16.98
C LYS A 198 -24.14 -11.94 -17.51
N LEU A 199 -23.92 -11.56 -18.77
CA LEU A 199 -22.59 -11.58 -19.37
C LEU A 199 -21.64 -10.59 -18.69
N GLN A 200 -22.10 -9.38 -18.36
CA GLN A 200 -21.31 -8.39 -17.62
C GLN A 200 -20.88 -8.90 -16.23
N GLU A 201 -21.79 -9.58 -15.52
CA GLU A 201 -21.47 -10.17 -14.23
C GLU A 201 -20.42 -11.29 -14.35
N GLN A 202 -20.55 -12.15 -15.38
CA GLN A 202 -19.54 -13.19 -15.66
C GLN A 202 -18.16 -12.59 -15.97
N VAL A 203 -18.11 -11.52 -16.78
CA VAL A 203 -16.85 -10.81 -17.08
C VAL A 203 -16.24 -10.20 -15.82
N ARG A 204 -17.07 -9.59 -14.95
CA ARG A 204 -16.63 -9.02 -13.66
C ARG A 204 -16.03 -10.09 -12.76
N GLN A 205 -16.70 -11.23 -12.62
CA GLN A 205 -16.23 -12.36 -11.81
C GLN A 205 -14.92 -12.94 -12.36
N ALA A 206 -14.83 -13.13 -13.68
CA ALA A 206 -13.60 -13.61 -14.33
C ALA A 206 -12.42 -12.64 -14.12
N GLN A 207 -12.65 -11.34 -14.20
CA GLN A 207 -11.62 -10.33 -13.95
C GLN A 207 -11.19 -10.30 -12.48
N GLN A 208 -12.12 -10.43 -11.54
CA GLN A 208 -11.79 -10.55 -10.12
C GLN A 208 -10.95 -11.79 -9.82
N ALA A 209 -11.36 -12.95 -10.33
CA ALA A 209 -10.61 -14.20 -10.17
C ALA A 209 -9.19 -14.10 -10.74
N LYS A 210 -9.02 -13.40 -11.88
CA LYS A 210 -7.70 -13.13 -12.47
C LYS A 210 -6.85 -12.23 -11.58
N ASN A 211 -7.43 -11.17 -11.02
CA ASN A 211 -6.73 -10.24 -10.12
C ASN A 211 -6.29 -10.95 -8.83
N ASP A 212 -7.16 -11.77 -8.24
CA ASP A 212 -6.85 -12.55 -7.04
C ASP A 212 -5.75 -13.58 -7.30
N ALA A 213 -5.75 -14.22 -8.47
CA ALA A 213 -4.68 -15.12 -8.88
C ALA A 213 -3.33 -14.40 -9.03
N VAL A 214 -3.31 -13.18 -9.59
CA VAL A 214 -2.10 -12.37 -9.68
C VAL A 214 -1.62 -11.95 -8.30
N LEU A 215 -2.51 -11.48 -7.43
CA LEU A 215 -2.18 -11.08 -6.06
C LEU A 215 -1.56 -12.25 -5.26
N ASN A 216 -2.17 -13.44 -5.32
CA ASN A 216 -1.65 -14.62 -4.64
C ASN A 216 -0.26 -15.03 -5.15
N ARG A 217 -0.01 -14.93 -6.46
CA ARG A 217 1.32 -15.19 -7.03
C ARG A 217 2.37 -14.18 -6.56
N LEU A 218 2.00 -12.90 -6.46
CA LEU A 218 2.89 -11.86 -5.95
C LEU A 218 3.24 -12.08 -4.47
N LEU A 219 2.24 -12.41 -3.65
CA LEU A 219 2.45 -12.73 -2.23
C LEU A 219 3.37 -13.96 -2.04
N GLN A 220 3.15 -15.02 -2.82
CA GLN A 220 4.04 -16.20 -2.79
C GLN A 220 5.46 -15.87 -3.28
N ALA A 221 5.59 -15.04 -4.32
CA ALA A 221 6.88 -14.61 -4.83
C ALA A 221 7.65 -13.78 -3.79
N GLU A 222 6.97 -12.86 -3.10
CA GLU A 222 7.54 -12.08 -2.00
C GLU A 222 8.00 -12.97 -0.84
N GLU A 223 7.16 -13.93 -0.41
CA GLU A 223 7.52 -14.88 0.64
C GLU A 223 8.74 -15.74 0.23
N ASN A 224 8.80 -16.17 -1.02
CA ASN A 224 9.93 -16.95 -1.54
C ASN A 224 11.21 -16.11 -1.68
N ALA A 225 11.10 -14.83 -2.05
CA ALA A 225 12.22 -13.91 -2.10
C ALA A 225 12.77 -13.63 -0.69
N GLU A 226 11.89 -13.39 0.30
CA GLU A 226 12.28 -13.27 1.71
C GLU A 226 12.97 -14.55 2.19
N LYS A 227 12.45 -15.73 1.80
CA LYS A 227 13.05 -17.02 2.14
C LYS A 227 14.48 -17.16 1.62
N ARG A 228 14.70 -16.81 0.35
CA ARG A 228 16.03 -16.87 -0.30
C ARG A 228 16.99 -15.86 0.32
N ARG A 229 16.54 -14.64 0.57
CA ARG A 229 17.35 -13.59 1.21
C ARG A 229 17.85 -14.03 2.59
N LEU A 230 16.98 -14.62 3.40
CA LEU A 230 17.38 -15.13 4.70
C LEU A 230 18.34 -16.32 4.59
N ALA A 231 18.13 -17.23 3.64
CA ALA A 231 19.04 -18.35 3.41
C ALA A 231 20.45 -17.85 3.07
N ALA A 232 20.55 -16.86 2.18
CA ALA A 232 21.82 -16.23 1.82
C ALA A 232 22.49 -15.53 3.02
N GLU A 233 21.72 -14.80 3.84
CA GLU A 233 22.24 -14.15 5.05
C GLU A 233 22.78 -15.17 6.08
N ASN A 234 22.08 -16.29 6.27
CA ASN A 234 22.54 -17.36 7.17
C ASN A 234 23.84 -17.99 6.64
N ALA A 235 23.89 -18.34 5.35
CA ALA A 235 25.10 -18.90 4.74
C ALA A 235 26.30 -17.93 4.84
N PHE A 236 26.07 -16.63 4.63
CA PHE A 236 27.09 -15.60 4.80
C PHE A 236 27.60 -15.53 6.25
N ASN A 237 26.70 -15.54 7.22
CA ASN A 237 27.07 -15.51 8.64
C ASN A 237 27.86 -16.76 9.05
N GLU A 238 27.45 -17.96 8.60
CA GLU A 238 28.17 -19.21 8.85
C GLU A 238 29.59 -19.18 8.26
N ALA A 239 29.74 -18.74 7.02
CA ALA A 239 31.06 -18.59 6.39
C ALA A 239 31.95 -17.59 7.15
N LYS A 240 31.36 -16.47 7.61
CA LYS A 240 32.05 -15.46 8.41
C LYS A 240 32.49 -16.02 9.76
N ILE A 241 31.62 -16.75 10.46
CA ILE A 241 31.94 -17.41 11.74
C ILE A 241 33.10 -18.38 11.55
N ARG A 242 33.03 -19.29 10.57
CA ARG A 242 34.11 -20.24 10.26
C ARG A 242 35.44 -19.54 9.97
N THR A 243 35.40 -18.49 9.17
CA THR A 243 36.59 -17.69 8.83
C THR A 243 37.18 -17.04 10.08
N GLN A 244 36.35 -16.49 10.97
CA GLN A 244 36.84 -15.89 12.20
C GLN A 244 37.40 -16.93 13.17
N ILE A 245 36.75 -18.09 13.32
CA ILE A 245 37.27 -19.21 14.11
C ILE A 245 38.67 -19.62 13.59
N ALA A 246 38.82 -19.82 12.29
CA ALA A 246 40.11 -20.17 11.68
C ALA A 246 41.19 -19.10 11.91
N LYS A 247 40.84 -17.82 11.98
CA LYS A 247 41.78 -16.74 12.35
C LYS A 247 42.10 -16.76 13.84
N SER A 248 41.10 -16.97 14.70
CA SER A 248 41.27 -17.11 16.14
C SER A 248 42.18 -18.28 16.52
N ILE A 249 42.05 -19.43 15.85
CA ILE A 249 42.90 -20.61 16.09
C ILE A 249 44.36 -20.34 15.71
N ARG A 250 44.57 -19.58 14.62
CA ARG A 250 45.92 -19.20 14.16
C ARG A 250 46.59 -18.16 15.07
N ALA A 251 45.82 -17.40 15.84
CA ALA A 251 46.36 -16.46 16.80
C ALA A 251 46.97 -17.19 18.00
N ASN A 252 47.99 -16.60 18.59
CA ASN A 252 48.66 -17.12 19.77
C ASN A 252 47.69 -17.10 20.97
N PHE A 253 47.44 -18.27 21.56
CA PHE A 253 46.73 -18.40 22.84
C PHE A 253 47.57 -17.88 24.03
N GLY A 254 48.73 -17.29 23.76
CA GLY A 254 49.64 -16.72 24.74
C GLY A 254 50.10 -17.78 25.72
N ARG A 255 49.93 -17.50 27.01
CA ARG A 255 50.31 -18.41 28.10
C ARG A 255 49.36 -19.61 28.31
N TYR A 256 48.23 -19.69 27.61
CA TYR A 256 47.26 -20.75 27.86
C TYR A 256 47.70 -22.06 27.21
N SER A 257 47.69 -23.13 27.98
CA SER A 257 48.12 -24.47 27.58
C SER A 257 47.04 -25.50 27.87
N ALA A 258 47.23 -26.76 27.46
CA ALA A 258 46.30 -27.83 27.83
C ALA A 258 46.24 -28.08 29.35
N SER A 259 47.35 -27.84 30.06
CA SER A 259 47.46 -27.98 31.51
C SER A 259 46.94 -26.75 32.27
N ASP A 260 47.05 -25.55 31.70
CA ASP A 260 46.47 -24.30 32.24
C ASP A 260 45.61 -23.58 31.16
N PRO A 261 44.38 -24.06 30.94
CA PRO A 261 43.53 -23.52 29.88
C PRO A 261 42.83 -22.21 30.26
N LEU A 262 42.48 -21.43 29.24
CA LEU A 262 41.52 -20.34 29.38
C LEU A 262 40.14 -20.91 29.72
N LYS A 263 39.78 -20.86 31.00
CA LYS A 263 38.46 -21.25 31.52
C LYS A 263 37.46 -20.10 31.36
N VAL A 264 36.47 -20.27 30.50
CA VAL A 264 35.44 -19.25 30.23
C VAL A 264 34.11 -19.68 30.82
N TYR A 265 33.44 -18.77 31.53
CA TYR A 265 32.06 -18.95 31.98
C TYR A 265 31.13 -17.96 31.25
N VAL A 266 29.98 -18.44 30.79
CA VAL A 266 28.97 -17.62 30.11
C VAL A 266 27.80 -17.39 31.07
N MET A 267 27.64 -16.15 31.53
CA MET A 267 26.52 -15.73 32.37
C MET A 267 25.22 -15.69 31.57
N PRO A 268 24.06 -15.93 32.22
CA PRO A 268 22.76 -15.72 31.60
C PRO A 268 22.62 -14.26 31.17
N PHE A 269 22.19 -14.05 29.92
CA PHE A 269 21.97 -12.72 29.38
C PHE A 269 20.72 -12.12 30.02
N MET A 270 20.83 -10.87 30.45
CA MET A 270 19.74 -10.17 31.13
C MET A 270 19.17 -9.09 30.23
N SER A 271 17.87 -8.85 30.35
CA SER A 271 17.24 -7.76 29.66
C SER A 271 17.59 -6.41 30.30
N SER A 272 17.59 -5.34 29.51
CA SER A 272 17.50 -3.97 30.05
C SER A 272 16.10 -3.75 30.62
N ASP A 273 15.94 -2.78 31.52
CA ASP A 273 14.76 -2.63 32.39
C ASP A 273 13.40 -2.51 31.66
N ARG A 274 13.39 -2.23 30.35
CA ARG A 274 12.16 -2.16 29.53
C ARG A 274 11.71 -3.49 28.93
N PHE A 275 12.61 -4.47 28.88
CA PHE A 275 12.38 -5.75 28.26
C PHE A 275 12.29 -6.79 29.39
N THR A 276 11.19 -7.52 29.56
CA THR A 276 11.04 -8.50 30.68
C THR A 276 11.20 -9.94 30.24
N ASP A 277 11.48 -10.16 28.95
CA ASP A 277 11.42 -11.49 28.37
C ASP A 277 12.77 -12.22 28.35
N SER A 278 12.90 -13.17 29.27
CA SER A 278 14.09 -14.00 29.46
C SER A 278 14.39 -14.98 28.30
N GLU A 279 13.44 -15.25 27.39
CA GLU A 279 13.63 -16.21 26.30
C GLU A 279 14.66 -15.73 25.27
N ILE A 280 14.67 -14.42 24.99
CA ILE A 280 15.67 -13.81 24.11
C ILE A 280 17.06 -13.93 24.73
N GLY A 281 17.18 -13.64 26.03
CA GLY A 281 18.42 -13.83 26.78
C GLY A 281 18.89 -15.29 26.74
N ARG A 282 17.97 -16.25 26.84
CA ARG A 282 18.29 -17.67 26.74
C ARG A 282 18.84 -18.05 25.36
N ILE A 283 18.22 -17.59 24.28
CA ILE A 283 18.70 -17.85 22.90
C ILE A 283 20.10 -17.25 22.71
N ALA A 284 20.31 -16.03 23.21
CA ALA A 284 21.61 -15.36 23.14
C ALA A 284 22.69 -16.10 23.95
N TRP A 285 22.35 -16.54 25.16
CA TRP A 285 23.21 -17.33 26.03
C TRP A 285 23.67 -18.64 25.38
N VAL A 286 22.75 -19.35 24.71
CA VAL A 286 23.08 -20.57 23.96
C VAL A 286 24.05 -20.26 22.82
N GLY A 287 23.80 -19.22 22.03
CA GLY A 287 24.70 -18.82 20.94
C GLY A 287 26.11 -18.43 21.42
N ALA A 288 26.21 -17.81 22.59
CA ALA A 288 27.49 -17.49 23.21
C ALA A 288 28.24 -18.75 23.67
N MET A 289 27.56 -19.71 24.31
CA MET A 289 28.15 -20.99 24.69
C MET A 289 28.65 -21.77 23.47
N ASP A 290 27.88 -21.79 22.39
CA ASP A 290 28.27 -22.48 21.16
C ASP A 290 29.49 -21.83 20.50
N GLY A 291 29.58 -20.49 20.48
CA GLY A 291 30.79 -19.81 20.00
C GLY A 291 32.05 -20.12 20.81
N ILE A 292 31.93 -20.36 22.12
CA ILE A 292 33.04 -20.85 22.94
C ILE A 292 33.38 -22.30 22.63
N ARG A 293 32.37 -23.18 22.52
CA ARG A 293 32.57 -24.59 22.20
C ARG A 293 33.29 -24.74 20.86
N ASP A 294 32.87 -24.00 19.85
CA ASP A 294 33.46 -24.04 18.53
C ASP A 294 34.97 -23.75 18.60
N ILE A 295 35.39 -22.67 19.27
CA ILE A 295 36.83 -22.37 19.41
C ILE A 295 37.53 -23.41 20.30
N ALA A 296 36.92 -23.80 21.41
CA ALA A 296 37.50 -24.74 22.36
C ALA A 296 37.84 -26.08 21.68
N SER A 297 36.94 -26.58 20.82
CA SER A 297 37.13 -27.81 20.05
C SER A 297 38.36 -27.78 19.13
N PHE A 298 38.80 -26.61 18.68
CA PHE A 298 40.00 -26.46 17.86
C PHE A 298 41.22 -25.91 18.62
N SER A 299 41.09 -25.63 19.92
CA SER A 299 42.13 -25.00 20.73
C SER A 299 43.22 -25.96 21.24
N ALA A 300 43.14 -27.25 20.89
CA ALA A 300 44.01 -28.31 21.45
C ALA A 300 44.04 -28.30 22.99
N GLY A 301 42.87 -28.09 23.61
CA GLY A 301 42.71 -28.07 25.07
C GLY A 301 43.13 -26.77 25.76
N ARG A 302 43.62 -25.76 25.04
CA ARG A 302 44.04 -24.46 25.60
C ARG A 302 42.88 -23.57 26.04
N MET A 303 41.65 -23.94 25.69
CA MET A 303 40.44 -23.23 26.08
C MET A 303 39.37 -24.22 26.53
N LYS A 304 38.64 -23.89 27.60
CA LYS A 304 37.57 -24.72 28.14
C LYS A 304 36.37 -23.87 28.55
N LEU A 305 35.17 -24.31 28.15
CA LEU A 305 33.93 -23.82 28.73
C LEU A 305 33.76 -24.47 30.11
N VAL A 306 33.45 -23.69 31.15
CA VAL A 306 33.35 -24.22 32.52
C VAL A 306 32.00 -24.88 32.80
N TYR A 307 30.93 -24.48 32.10
CA TYR A 307 29.58 -25.00 32.29
C TYR A 307 28.89 -25.29 30.95
N TYR A 308 28.37 -26.50 30.79
CA TYR A 308 27.86 -26.99 29.50
C TYR A 308 26.34 -27.19 29.44
N ASN A 309 25.61 -27.04 30.54
CA ASN A 309 24.17 -27.30 30.54
C ASN A 309 23.41 -26.11 29.96
N SER A 310 22.99 -26.23 28.70
CA SER A 310 22.24 -25.19 27.97
C SER A 310 20.71 -25.32 28.11
N SER A 311 20.22 -26.10 29.07
CA SER A 311 18.78 -26.26 29.30
C SER A 311 18.12 -24.97 29.80
N ARG A 312 16.82 -24.83 29.54
CA ARG A 312 16.01 -23.72 30.05
C ARG A 312 16.09 -23.62 31.58
N LYS A 313 15.96 -24.75 32.26
CA LYS A 313 16.02 -24.82 33.73
C LYS A 313 17.37 -24.36 34.26
N ALA A 314 18.48 -24.72 33.60
CA ALA A 314 19.81 -24.24 33.96
C ALA A 314 19.93 -22.71 33.81
N PHE A 315 19.46 -22.17 32.68
CA PHE A 315 19.43 -20.73 32.45
C PHE A 315 18.64 -19.98 33.53
N GLU A 316 17.42 -20.42 33.81
CA GLU A 316 16.53 -19.79 34.80
C GLU A 316 17.12 -19.88 36.21
N ASN A 317 17.70 -21.03 36.58
CA ASN A 317 18.39 -21.19 37.86
C ASN A 317 19.56 -20.23 38.01
N ASP A 318 20.42 -20.11 36.99
CA ASP A 318 21.56 -19.19 37.01
C ASP A 318 21.11 -17.73 37.06
N LEU A 319 20.03 -17.40 36.35
CA LEU A 319 19.48 -16.04 36.32
C LEU A 319 18.90 -15.63 37.68
N GLN A 320 18.26 -16.56 38.40
CA GLN A 320 17.61 -16.29 39.68
C GLN A 320 18.53 -16.40 40.89
N ARG A 321 19.44 -17.39 40.90
CA ARG A 321 20.25 -17.72 42.08
C ARG A 321 21.56 -16.96 42.14
N ASP A 322 22.09 -16.50 41.00
CA ASP A 322 23.33 -15.74 41.00
C ASP A 322 23.08 -14.28 41.40
N SER A 323 23.84 -13.78 42.38
CA SER A 323 23.75 -12.38 42.80
C SER A 323 24.30 -11.41 41.76
N PHE A 324 24.99 -11.87 40.72
CA PHE A 324 25.70 -11.04 39.75
C PHE A 324 24.89 -9.86 39.23
N TRP A 325 23.67 -10.09 38.73
CA TRP A 325 22.85 -9.01 38.16
C TRP A 325 22.31 -8.05 39.23
N ARG A 326 22.12 -8.52 40.46
CA ARG A 326 21.76 -7.68 41.61
C ARG A 326 22.93 -6.79 42.00
N ASP A 327 24.13 -7.37 42.06
CA ASP A 327 25.37 -6.67 42.39
C ASP A 327 25.72 -5.63 41.31
N MET A 328 25.52 -5.97 40.03
CA MET A 328 25.74 -5.04 38.91
C MET A 328 24.81 -3.82 38.95
N ARG A 329 23.60 -3.96 39.51
CA ARG A 329 22.64 -2.85 39.66
C ARG A 329 22.87 -2.00 40.90
N SER A 330 23.58 -2.51 41.91
CA SER A 330 23.79 -1.80 43.18
C SER A 330 24.79 -0.65 43.12
N GLY A 331 25.40 -0.39 41.95
CA GLY A 331 26.44 0.65 41.79
C GLY A 331 27.81 0.26 42.36
N SER A 332 27.95 -0.99 42.82
CA SER A 332 29.22 -1.52 43.33
C SER A 332 30.31 -1.52 42.24
N ASN A 333 31.59 -1.48 42.64
CA ASN A 333 32.71 -1.45 41.69
C ASN A 333 32.67 -2.67 40.75
N ILE A 334 32.39 -2.42 39.47
CA ILE A 334 32.23 -3.44 38.43
C ILE A 334 33.42 -4.42 38.34
N LYS A 335 34.66 -3.93 38.53
CA LYS A 335 35.85 -4.78 38.49
C LYS A 335 35.86 -5.77 39.65
N SER A 336 35.42 -5.32 40.84
CA SER A 336 35.29 -6.19 42.02
C SER A 336 34.23 -7.27 41.81
N ILE A 337 33.05 -6.88 41.30
CA ILE A 337 31.95 -7.80 40.98
C ILE A 337 32.43 -8.86 39.98
N LEU A 338 33.06 -8.44 38.89
CA LEU A 338 33.54 -9.35 37.84
C LEU A 338 34.63 -10.29 38.36
N LYS A 339 35.60 -9.78 39.13
CA LYS A 339 36.64 -10.61 39.76
C LYS A 339 36.05 -11.63 40.73
N GLY A 340 35.13 -11.20 41.60
CA GLY A 340 34.43 -12.08 42.53
C GLY A 340 33.63 -13.15 41.81
N THR A 341 32.88 -12.78 40.78
CA THR A 341 32.04 -13.70 39.98
C THR A 341 32.90 -14.75 39.27
N VAL A 342 33.97 -14.31 38.60
CA VAL A 342 34.89 -15.23 37.90
C VAL A 342 35.49 -16.26 38.85
N ASN A 343 35.89 -15.84 40.06
CA ASN A 343 36.40 -16.73 41.10
C ASN A 343 35.34 -17.73 41.58
N ARG A 344 34.12 -17.25 41.90
CA ARG A 344 33.01 -18.12 42.33
C ARG A 344 32.65 -19.17 41.28
N LYS A 345 32.78 -18.83 40.00
CA LYS A 345 32.51 -19.73 38.87
C LYS A 345 33.70 -20.62 38.49
N GLY A 346 34.82 -20.57 39.21
CA GLY A 346 36.00 -21.40 38.89
C GLY A 346 36.57 -21.13 37.49
N SER A 347 36.43 -19.90 37.01
CA SER A 347 36.82 -19.48 35.66
C SER A 347 37.94 -18.45 35.71
N ASN A 348 38.49 -18.11 34.53
CA ASN A 348 39.50 -17.06 34.36
C ASN A 348 38.99 -15.92 33.47
N ALA A 349 37.83 -16.10 32.84
CA ALA A 349 37.18 -15.11 32.02
C ALA A 349 35.66 -15.28 32.05
N LEU A 350 34.93 -14.17 31.92
CA LEU A 350 33.48 -14.09 32.00
C LEU A 350 32.91 -13.50 30.73
N ILE A 351 31.84 -14.11 30.21
CA ILE A 351 30.96 -13.50 29.22
C ILE A 351 29.65 -13.16 29.91
N TYR A 352 29.14 -11.97 29.67
CA TYR A 352 27.80 -11.56 30.06
C TYR A 352 27.26 -10.58 29.04
N GLY A 353 25.94 -10.38 29.02
CA GLY A 353 25.35 -9.47 28.05
C GLY A 353 23.99 -8.96 28.44
N LEU A 354 23.65 -7.86 27.78
CA LEU A 354 22.40 -7.14 27.92
C LEU A 354 21.68 -7.14 26.58
N TYR A 355 20.35 -7.19 26.61
CA TYR A 355 19.54 -6.99 25.42
C TYR A 355 18.37 -6.06 25.70
N ASP A 356 18.02 -5.27 24.69
CA ASP A 356 16.88 -4.35 24.68
C ASP A 356 16.20 -4.45 23.31
N GLY A 357 14.95 -4.01 23.21
CA GLY A 357 14.25 -3.97 21.94
C GLY A 357 13.30 -2.77 21.83
N ASP A 358 13.07 -2.36 20.61
CA ASP A 358 12.06 -1.38 20.22
C ASP A 358 11.22 -1.92 19.06
N ASP A 359 10.34 -1.09 18.49
CA ASP A 359 9.45 -1.46 17.38
C ASP A 359 10.19 -1.91 16.11
N TYR A 360 11.48 -1.58 15.99
CA TYR A 360 12.26 -1.72 14.76
C TYR A 360 13.49 -2.62 14.90
N GLY A 361 13.82 -3.07 16.11
CA GLY A 361 14.87 -4.07 16.28
C GLY A 361 15.18 -4.48 17.71
N LEU A 362 16.00 -5.52 17.77
CA LEU A 362 16.56 -6.07 19.00
C LEU A 362 18.05 -5.71 19.07
N GLU A 363 18.45 -5.00 20.11
CA GLU A 363 19.83 -4.68 20.40
C GLU A 363 20.41 -5.66 21.42
N ILE A 364 21.61 -6.18 21.16
CA ILE A 364 22.33 -7.06 22.06
C ILE A 364 23.74 -6.53 22.26
N THR A 365 24.12 -6.32 23.52
CA THR A 365 25.46 -5.94 23.92
C THR A 365 26.12 -7.10 24.65
N VAL A 366 27.31 -7.46 24.23
CA VAL A 366 28.10 -8.57 24.77
C VAL A 366 29.37 -8.02 25.38
N TYR A 367 29.68 -8.46 26.59
CA TYR A 367 30.88 -8.12 27.33
C TYR A 367 31.72 -9.37 27.56
N PHE A 368 33.03 -9.22 27.43
CA PHE A 368 34.01 -10.24 27.72
C PHE A 368 35.06 -9.69 28.68
N TYR A 369 35.06 -10.21 29.91
CA TYR A 369 36.02 -9.86 30.94
C TYR A 369 37.10 -10.93 31.08
N PHE A 370 38.37 -10.50 31.18
CA PHE A 370 39.53 -11.35 31.42
C PHE A 370 40.18 -10.99 32.77
N LYS A 371 40.20 -11.95 33.72
CA LYS A 371 40.62 -11.72 35.11
C LYS A 371 42.04 -11.20 35.26
N TYR A 372 42.96 -11.74 34.49
CA TYR A 372 44.38 -11.48 34.70
C TYR A 372 44.86 -10.16 34.07
N ASP A 373 44.22 -9.74 32.99
CA ASP A 373 44.54 -8.47 32.32
C ASP A 373 43.64 -7.32 32.80
N TYR A 374 42.66 -7.61 33.66
CA TYR A 374 41.60 -6.68 34.08
C TYR A 374 40.90 -5.98 32.91
N LEU A 375 40.84 -6.67 31.77
CA LEU A 375 40.36 -6.14 30.50
C LEU A 375 38.90 -6.52 30.29
N ILE A 376 38.09 -5.54 29.86
CA ILE A 376 36.71 -5.75 29.42
C ILE A 376 36.63 -5.35 27.95
N LEU A 377 36.38 -6.32 27.08
CA LEU A 377 36.02 -6.05 25.69
C LEU A 377 34.50 -6.05 25.57
N LYS A 378 33.97 -5.22 24.67
CA LYS A 378 32.54 -5.19 24.37
C LYS A 378 32.27 -5.13 22.88
N THR A 379 31.15 -5.69 22.48
CA THR A 379 30.57 -5.46 21.16
C THR A 379 29.07 -5.27 21.31
N ARG A 380 28.50 -4.48 20.41
CA ARG A 380 27.07 -4.22 20.34
C ARG A 380 26.60 -4.50 18.92
N ASP A 381 25.46 -5.16 18.81
CA ASP A 381 24.87 -5.48 17.52
C ASP A 381 23.35 -5.27 17.59
N ARG A 382 22.76 -4.89 16.45
CA ARG A 382 21.32 -4.68 16.30
C ARG A 382 20.77 -5.58 15.21
N ILE A 383 19.70 -6.29 15.55
CA ILE A 383 18.94 -7.14 14.64
C ILE A 383 17.70 -6.36 14.22
N LYS A 384 17.62 -5.99 12.94
CA LYS A 384 16.40 -5.39 12.36
C LYS A 384 15.29 -6.44 12.35
N THR A 385 14.24 -6.19 13.12
CA THR A 385 13.06 -7.06 13.24
C THR A 385 11.94 -6.27 13.89
N THR A 386 10.68 -6.66 13.67
CA THR A 386 9.54 -5.99 14.30
C THR A 386 9.25 -6.56 15.67
N TRP A 387 8.65 -5.74 16.54
CA TRP A 387 8.27 -6.15 17.90
C TRP A 387 7.39 -7.40 17.92
N ASP A 388 6.44 -7.52 16.99
CA ASP A 388 5.55 -8.69 16.87
C ASP A 388 6.30 -10.00 16.65
N VAL A 389 7.40 -9.97 15.88
CA VAL A 389 8.21 -11.16 15.62
C VAL A 389 9.00 -11.54 16.87
N VAL A 390 9.54 -10.56 17.61
CA VAL A 390 10.26 -10.77 18.88
C VAL A 390 9.32 -11.37 19.93
N MET A 391 8.17 -10.74 20.17
CA MET A 391 7.21 -11.19 21.16
C MET A 391 6.52 -12.49 20.75
N GLY A 392 6.29 -12.69 19.45
CA GLY A 392 5.77 -13.95 18.92
C GLY A 392 6.75 -15.10 19.09
N LEU A 393 8.05 -14.88 18.85
CA LEU A 393 9.10 -15.88 19.07
C LEU A 393 9.10 -16.34 20.52
N SER A 394 9.10 -15.39 21.46
CA SER A 394 9.11 -15.73 22.88
C SER A 394 7.85 -16.48 23.33
N ARG A 395 6.67 -15.92 23.04
CA ARG A 395 5.39 -16.55 23.41
C ARG A 395 5.30 -17.98 22.91
N ASN A 396 5.62 -18.21 21.65
CA ASN A 396 5.55 -19.55 21.05
C ASN A 396 6.58 -20.51 21.65
N LYS A 397 7.80 -20.06 21.98
CA LYS A 397 8.79 -20.92 22.66
C LYS A 397 8.39 -21.27 24.08
N LYS A 398 7.81 -20.32 24.83
CA LYS A 398 7.28 -20.56 26.18
C LYS A 398 6.12 -21.55 26.17
N ALA A 399 5.23 -21.43 25.18
CA ALA A 399 4.08 -22.32 25.01
C ALA A 399 4.41 -23.68 24.35
N GLY A 400 5.65 -23.94 23.94
CA GLY A 400 6.00 -25.15 23.17
C GLY A 400 5.43 -25.18 21.75
N GLY A 401 4.91 -24.05 21.25
CA GLY A 401 4.29 -23.91 19.94
C GLY A 401 5.28 -23.91 18.77
N ARG A 402 4.75 -24.13 17.57
CA ARG A 402 5.52 -24.04 16.32
C ARG A 402 5.85 -22.58 16.00
N LEU A 403 7.13 -22.33 15.70
CA LEU A 403 7.59 -21.02 15.26
C LEU A 403 7.23 -20.75 13.79
N THR A 404 6.84 -19.52 13.50
CA THR A 404 6.72 -19.01 12.13
C THR A 404 8.08 -18.92 11.44
N TYR A 405 8.09 -18.75 10.11
CA TYR A 405 9.33 -18.58 9.35
C TYR A 405 10.19 -17.44 9.88
N ARG A 406 9.59 -16.26 10.09
CA ARG A 406 10.26 -15.05 10.62
C ARG A 406 10.76 -15.24 12.06
N GLN A 407 10.05 -15.99 12.89
CA GLN A 407 10.50 -16.29 14.25
C GLN A 407 11.69 -17.26 14.26
N LYS A 408 11.68 -18.33 13.44
CA LYS A 408 12.83 -19.22 13.26
C LYS A 408 14.04 -18.46 12.72
N ALA A 409 13.80 -17.52 11.81
CA ALA A 409 14.81 -16.63 11.26
C ALA A 409 15.46 -15.78 12.37
N LEU A 410 14.64 -15.10 13.17
CA LEU A 410 15.11 -14.29 14.28
C LEU A 410 15.91 -15.11 15.29
N GLN A 411 15.41 -16.29 15.68
CA GLN A 411 16.12 -17.20 16.59
C GLN A 411 17.53 -17.54 16.08
N ARG A 412 17.66 -17.90 14.79
CA ARG A 412 18.96 -18.18 14.17
C ARG A 412 19.86 -16.95 14.11
N LYS A 413 19.31 -15.78 13.79
CA LYS A 413 20.07 -14.52 13.75
C LYS A 413 20.64 -14.13 15.11
N ILE A 414 19.84 -14.24 16.17
CA ILE A 414 20.30 -13.99 17.55
C ILE A 414 21.46 -14.93 17.87
N HIS A 415 21.26 -16.23 17.65
CA HIS A 415 22.29 -17.24 17.90
C HIS A 415 23.58 -16.97 17.12
N ALA A 416 23.50 -16.81 15.79
CA ALA A 416 24.66 -16.59 14.94
C ALA A 416 25.41 -15.28 15.26
N LYS A 417 24.69 -14.19 15.55
CA LYS A 417 25.34 -12.94 15.98
C LYS A 417 26.07 -13.09 17.30
N MET A 418 25.49 -13.85 18.24
CA MET A 418 26.14 -14.14 19.50
C MET A 418 27.41 -14.98 19.32
N THR A 419 27.34 -16.05 18.53
CA THR A 419 28.51 -16.85 18.17
C THR A 419 29.60 -15.98 17.55
N LEU A 420 29.27 -15.16 16.55
CA LEU A 420 30.21 -14.27 15.89
C LEU A 420 30.80 -13.22 16.84
N ALA A 421 29.98 -12.63 17.72
CA ALA A 421 30.42 -11.66 18.71
C ALA A 421 31.48 -12.26 19.65
N ILE A 422 31.25 -13.47 20.14
CA ILE A 422 32.19 -14.18 21.00
C ILE A 422 33.50 -14.48 20.28
N VAL A 423 33.43 -15.05 19.07
CA VAL A 423 34.62 -15.36 18.29
C VAL A 423 35.44 -14.10 17.98
N SER A 424 34.77 -13.01 17.63
CA SER A 424 35.39 -11.71 17.34
C SER A 424 36.08 -11.10 18.57
N LEU A 425 35.42 -11.11 19.73
CA LEU A 425 36.01 -10.58 20.97
C LEU A 425 37.22 -11.41 21.42
N LEU A 426 37.16 -12.74 21.30
CA LEU A 426 38.30 -13.62 21.58
C LEU A 426 39.47 -13.37 20.65
N ARG A 427 39.19 -13.26 19.35
CA ARG A 427 40.21 -12.94 18.36
C ARG A 427 40.93 -11.64 18.70
N LYS A 428 40.17 -10.57 18.97
CA LYS A 428 40.70 -9.27 19.36
C LYS A 428 41.60 -9.36 20.60
N TYR A 429 41.17 -10.14 21.60
CA TYR A 429 41.97 -10.37 22.80
C TYR A 429 43.29 -11.09 22.50
N MET A 430 43.25 -12.15 21.68
CA MET A 430 44.43 -12.95 21.33
C MET A 430 45.42 -12.15 20.46
N GLU A 431 44.94 -11.45 19.44
CA GLU A 431 45.77 -10.59 18.59
C GLU A 431 46.41 -9.45 19.39
N ALA A 432 45.67 -8.78 20.29
CA ALA A 432 46.21 -7.72 21.13
C ALA A 432 47.35 -8.22 22.06
N ARG A 433 47.34 -9.51 22.43
CA ARG A 433 48.40 -10.12 23.22
C ARG A 433 49.62 -10.52 22.39
N GLU A 434 49.45 -10.86 21.12
CA GLU A 434 50.60 -11.04 20.22
C GLU A 434 51.41 -9.74 20.16
N PHE A 435 50.80 -8.58 19.89
CA PHE A 435 51.54 -7.32 19.82
C PHE A 435 52.32 -6.99 21.11
N LYS A 436 51.72 -7.24 22.29
CA LYS A 436 52.41 -7.08 23.58
C LYS A 436 53.56 -8.06 23.79
N ALA A 437 53.43 -9.31 23.34
CA ALA A 437 54.50 -10.30 23.44
C ALA A 437 55.70 -9.96 22.54
N TRP A 438 55.48 -9.18 21.49
CA TRP A 438 56.51 -8.70 20.56
C TRP A 438 57.08 -7.31 20.94
N GLY A 439 56.70 -6.76 22.11
CA GLY A 439 57.22 -5.47 22.58
C GLY A 439 56.72 -4.24 21.81
N ILE A 440 55.71 -4.39 20.96
CA ILE A 440 55.09 -3.29 20.21
C ILE A 440 54.02 -2.66 21.12
N LYS A 441 54.21 -1.37 21.48
CA LYS A 441 53.34 -0.62 22.39
C LYS A 441 51.92 -0.41 21.85
#